data_AF-A0A7C5IX03-F1
#
_entry.id   AF-A0A7C5IX03-F1
#
_cell.length_a   1.000
_cell.length_b   1.000
_cell.length_c   1.000
_cell.angle_alpha   90.00
_cell.angle_beta   90.00
_cell.angle_gamma   90.00
#
_symmetry.space_group_name_H-M   'P 1'
#
loop_
_entity.id
_entity.type
_entity.pdbx_description
1 polymer ?
#
loop_
_entity_poly.entity_id
_entity_poly.type
_entity_poly.pdbx_seq_one_letter_code
_entity_poly.pdbx_strand_id
1 'polypeptide(L)'
;MVNLDSPSQLNKLLRFGVPETLSFRINPEHGAGHHEYVVTASKYAKFGINGDSVLKAYEAAKRAGVKRFGIHMHIGSGIMDVTPYLKS
;
A
#
# COMPACT_ATOMS: atom_id res chain seq x y z
N MET A 1 -0.69 -14.59 3.23
CA MET A 1 -0.08 -13.25 3.04
C MET A 1 -1.05 -12.22 3.58
N VAL A 2 -0.59 -11.24 4.35
CA VAL A 2 -1.43 -10.16 4.90
C VAL A 2 -1.07 -8.84 4.23
N ASN A 3 -2.06 -8.10 3.74
CA ASN A 3 -1.87 -6.79 3.13
C ASN A 3 -2.34 -5.68 4.08
N LEU A 4 -1.47 -4.71 4.35
CA LEU A 4 -1.73 -3.61 5.28
C LEU A 4 -1.84 -2.28 4.54
N ASP A 5 -2.82 -1.46 4.92
CA ASP A 5 -3.06 -0.12 4.37
C ASP A 5 -2.42 0.99 5.21
N SER A 6 -1.97 0.70 6.44
CA SER A 6 -1.30 1.68 7.29
C SER A 6 -0.21 1.08 8.20
N PRO A 7 0.79 1.88 8.62
CA PRO A 7 1.80 1.41 9.57
C PRO A 7 1.21 1.01 10.93
N SER A 8 0.11 1.64 11.35
CA SER A 8 -0.51 1.35 12.66
C SER A 8 -1.17 -0.04 12.70
N GLN A 9 -1.57 -0.58 11.55
CA GLN A 9 -2.07 -1.96 11.46
C GLN A 9 -0.98 -3.00 11.74
N LEU A 10 0.30 -2.70 11.46
CA LEU A 10 1.41 -3.61 11.77
C LEU A 10 1.47 -3.85 13.27
N ASN A 11 1.42 -2.79 14.08
CA ASN A 11 1.47 -2.90 15.54
C ASN A 11 0.29 -3.72 16.11
N LYS A 12 -0.89 -3.63 15.48
CA LYS A 12 -2.05 -4.44 15.86
C LYS A 12 -1.85 -5.90 15.47
N LEU A 13 -1.40 -6.16 14.25
CA LEU A 13 -1.16 -7.50 13.73
C LEU A 13 -0.14 -8.26 14.58
N LEU A 14 0.97 -7.60 14.96
CA LEU A 14 2.03 -8.19 15.77
C LEU A 14 1.57 -8.63 17.17
N ARG A 15 0.43 -8.13 17.68
CA ARG A 15 -0.18 -8.63 18.92
C ARG A 15 -0.78 -10.03 18.77
N PHE A 16 -1.15 -10.42 17.56
CA PHE A 16 -1.72 -11.73 17.24
C PHE A 16 -0.67 -12.71 16.68
N GLY A 17 0.43 -12.19 16.17
CA GLY A 17 1.55 -12.99 15.68
C GLY A 17 2.31 -12.29 14.55
N VAL A 18 3.46 -12.87 14.21
CA VAL A 18 4.29 -12.39 13.10
C VAL A 18 3.89 -13.16 11.84
N PRO A 19 3.38 -12.49 10.79
CA PRO A 19 3.06 -13.18 9.54
C PRO A 19 4.35 -13.60 8.84
N GLU A 20 4.32 -14.75 8.17
CA GLU A 20 5.46 -15.19 7.37
C GLU A 20 5.65 -14.31 6.12
N THR A 21 4.55 -13.80 5.56
CA THR A 21 4.54 -12.94 4.37
C THR A 21 3.60 -11.75 4.54
N LEU A 22 4.11 -10.55 4.26
CA LEU A 22 3.41 -9.28 4.42
C LEU A 22 3.56 -8.38 3.19
N SER A 23 2.53 -7.61 2.86
CA SER A 23 2.62 -6.50 1.91
C SER A 23 2.02 -5.24 2.51
N PHE A 24 2.49 -4.09 2.04
CA PHE A 24 1.81 -2.81 2.25
C PHE A 24 1.17 -2.35 0.94
N ARG A 25 -0.03 -1.76 1.04
CA ARG A 25 -0.61 -1.00 -0.06
C ARG A 25 0.15 0.31 -0.19
N ILE A 26 0.76 0.51 -1.35
CA ILE A 26 1.49 1.74 -1.68
C ILE A 26 0.55 2.66 -2.45
N ASN A 27 0.54 3.93 -2.06
CA ASN A 27 -0.05 4.98 -2.87
C ASN A 27 1.06 5.56 -3.77
N PRO A 28 0.99 5.37 -5.10
CA PRO A 28 2.02 5.88 -6.02
C PRO A 28 1.99 7.41 -6.20
N GLU A 29 1.05 8.12 -5.54
CA GLU A 29 0.82 9.57 -5.70
C GLU A 29 0.46 10.01 -7.15
N HIS A 30 0.28 9.04 -8.06
CA HIS A 30 -0.27 9.19 -9.39
C HIS A 30 -1.44 8.20 -9.56
N GLY A 31 -2.66 8.72 -9.65
CA GLY A 31 -3.85 7.92 -9.90
C GLY A 31 -4.43 8.17 -11.29
N ALA A 32 -5.21 7.22 -11.78
CA ALA A 32 -6.07 7.44 -12.94
C ALA A 32 -7.51 7.15 -12.57
N GLY A 33 -8.37 8.11 -12.88
CA GLY A 33 -9.81 8.03 -12.71
C GLY A 33 -10.48 8.98 -13.69
N HIS A 34 -11.68 8.62 -14.13
CA HIS A 34 -12.44 9.37 -15.11
C HIS A 34 -12.95 10.74 -14.57
N HIS A 35 -12.84 10.98 -13.25
CA HIS A 35 -13.17 12.21 -12.53
C HIS A 35 -12.28 12.38 -11.28
N GLU A 36 -12.07 13.63 -10.81
CA GLU A 36 -11.24 13.96 -9.63
C GLU A 36 -11.66 13.22 -8.34
N TYR A 37 -12.92 12.83 -8.20
CA TYR A 37 -13.44 12.07 -7.05
C TYR A 37 -13.05 10.58 -7.06
N VAL A 38 -12.59 10.04 -8.19
CA VAL A 38 -12.22 8.62 -8.38
C VAL A 38 -10.70 8.42 -8.36
N VAL A 39 -9.94 9.51 -8.33
CA VAL A 39 -8.47 9.51 -8.22
C VAL A 39 -8.11 9.18 -6.76
N THR A 40 -7.97 7.90 -6.45
CA THR A 40 -7.61 7.39 -5.11
C THR A 40 -6.12 7.52 -4.78
N ALA A 41 -5.29 8.00 -5.71
CA ALA A 41 -3.88 8.25 -5.50
C ALA A 41 -3.56 9.75 -5.54
N SER A 42 -4.18 10.50 -4.64
CA SER A 42 -3.82 11.87 -4.31
C SER A 42 -3.09 11.91 -2.97
N LYS A 43 -2.41 13.02 -2.65
CA LYS A 43 -1.78 13.27 -1.34
C LYS A 43 -2.76 13.16 -0.15
N TYR A 44 -4.06 13.22 -0.43
CA TYR A 44 -5.15 13.12 0.55
C TYR A 44 -5.88 11.76 0.51
N ALA A 45 -5.33 10.78 -0.22
CA ALA A 45 -5.90 9.45 -0.28
C ALA A 45 -6.00 8.83 1.12
N LYS A 46 -7.19 8.30 1.43
CA LYS A 46 -7.43 7.58 2.69
C LYS A 46 -6.80 6.18 2.71
N PHE A 47 -6.22 5.73 1.60
CA PHE A 47 -5.74 4.38 1.40
C PHE A 47 -4.28 4.35 0.94
N GLY A 48 -3.54 3.38 1.47
CA GLY A 48 -2.14 3.17 1.15
C GLY A 48 -1.19 4.11 1.91
N ILE A 49 0.07 3.71 1.92
CA ILE A 49 1.16 4.41 2.60
C ILE A 49 1.97 5.19 1.56
N ASN A 50 2.33 6.44 1.87
CA ASN A 50 3.21 7.25 1.02
C ASN A 50 4.68 6.78 1.10
N GLY A 51 5.49 7.17 0.12
CA GLY A 51 6.85 6.62 -0.13
C GLY A 51 7.73 6.52 1.12
N ASP A 52 8.06 7.65 1.76
CA ASP A 52 8.98 7.61 2.92
C ASP A 52 8.42 6.83 4.12
N SER A 53 7.10 6.82 4.30
CA SER A 53 6.47 6.08 5.40
C SER A 53 6.41 4.58 5.11
N VAL A 54 6.32 4.16 3.84
CA VAL A 54 6.24 2.73 3.50
C VAL A 54 7.58 2.04 3.75
N LEU A 55 8.70 2.72 3.46
CA LEU A 55 10.04 2.22 3.75
C LEU A 55 10.21 1.94 5.25
N LYS A 56 9.85 2.91 6.10
CA LYS A 56 9.87 2.76 7.56
C LYS A 56 8.96 1.62 8.04
N ALA A 57 7.82 1.42 7.39
CA ALA A 57 6.88 0.35 7.72
C ALA A 57 7.46 -1.04 7.39
N TYR A 58 8.10 -1.20 6.22
CA TYR A 58 8.81 -2.43 5.87
C TYR A 58 10.01 -2.70 6.78
N GLU A 59 10.78 -1.68 7.14
CA GLU A 59 11.87 -1.82 8.11
C GLU A 59 11.38 -2.27 9.49
N ALA A 60 10.25 -1.74 9.95
CA ALA A 60 9.61 -2.17 11.20
C ALA A 60 9.14 -3.63 11.10
N ALA A 61 8.49 -4.01 10.00
CA ALA A 61 8.02 -5.38 9.78
C ALA A 61 9.19 -6.38 9.71
N LYS A 62 10.30 -6.02 9.06
CA LYS A 62 11.52 -6.82 9.01
C LYS A 62 12.14 -7.01 10.39
N ARG A 63 12.22 -5.94 11.19
CA ARG A 63 12.69 -6.02 12.59
C ARG A 63 11.78 -6.89 13.47
N ALA A 64 10.49 -6.93 13.16
CA ALA A 64 9.52 -7.78 13.86
C ALA A 64 9.57 -9.27 13.46
N GLY A 65 10.40 -9.66 12.48
CA GLY A 65 10.60 -11.05 12.10
C GLY A 65 9.83 -11.53 10.87
N VAL A 66 9.19 -10.62 10.11
CA VAL A 66 8.56 -10.99 8.84
C VAL A 66 9.64 -11.43 7.83
N LYS A 67 9.43 -12.57 7.18
CA LYS A 67 10.44 -13.22 6.33
C LYS A 67 10.32 -12.85 4.85
N ARG A 68 9.09 -12.64 4.37
CA ARG A 68 8.79 -12.43 2.95
C ARG A 68 7.95 -11.17 2.77
N PHE A 69 8.27 -10.40 1.74
CA PHE A 69 7.60 -9.13 1.46
C PHE A 69 7.03 -9.11 0.05
N GLY A 70 5.86 -8.49 -0.12
CA GLY A 70 5.28 -8.17 -1.42
C GLY A 70 4.83 -6.71 -1.45
N ILE A 71 4.47 -6.19 -2.62
CA ILE A 71 3.95 -4.83 -2.80
C ILE A 71 2.54 -4.95 -3.38
N HIS A 72 1.62 -4.11 -2.89
CA HIS A 72 0.29 -3.99 -3.45
C HIS A 72 0.02 -2.56 -3.91
N MET A 73 -0.54 -2.41 -5.10
CA MET A 73 -1.01 -1.12 -5.62
C MET A 73 -2.41 -1.30 -6.20
N HIS A 74 -3.26 -0.30 -5.96
CA HIS A 74 -4.60 -0.24 -6.54
C HIS A 74 -4.88 1.21 -6.95
N ILE A 75 -4.85 1.45 -8.26
CA ILE A 75 -4.88 2.79 -8.86
C ILE A 75 -6.29 3.30 -9.19
N GLY A 76 -7.32 2.46 -9.06
CA GLY A 76 -8.72 2.84 -9.29
C GLY A 76 -9.59 1.68 -9.76
N SER A 77 -10.84 2.00 -10.11
CA SER A 77 -11.83 1.08 -10.69
C SER A 77 -12.42 1.68 -11.98
N GLY A 78 -12.94 0.84 -12.87
CA GLY A 78 -13.49 1.31 -14.16
C GLY A 78 -12.44 1.82 -15.15
N ILE A 79 -11.19 1.33 -15.04
CA ILE A 79 -10.09 1.72 -15.92
C ILE A 79 -10.19 0.91 -17.22
N MET A 80 -10.45 1.60 -18.33
CA MET A 80 -10.61 1.00 -19.66
C MET A 80 -9.33 1.09 -20.52
N ASP A 81 -8.31 1.78 -20.04
CA ASP A 81 -7.02 1.99 -20.71
C ASP A 81 -5.88 1.47 -19.81
N VAL A 82 -4.87 0.82 -20.40
CA VAL A 82 -3.72 0.27 -19.65
C VAL A 82 -2.69 1.33 -19.25
N THR A 83 -2.66 2.47 -19.95
CA THR A 83 -1.67 3.54 -19.80
C THR A 83 -1.46 4.01 -18.34
N PRO A 84 -2.50 4.14 -17.50
CA PRO A 84 -2.34 4.43 -16.08
C PRO A 84 -1.45 3.47 -15.30
N TYR A 85 -1.52 2.17 -15.59
CA TYR A 85 -0.74 1.15 -14.89
C TYR A 85 0.75 1.20 -15.24
N LEU A 86 1.10 1.81 -16.38
CA LEU A 86 2.48 1.99 -16.81
C LEU A 86 3.16 3.22 -16.19
N LYS A 87 2.38 4.11 -15.57
CA LYS A 87 2.87 5.36 -14.94
C LYS A 87 3.02 5.25 -13.42
N SER A 88 2.63 4.12 -12.83
CA SER A 88 2.60 3.85 -11.39
C SER A 88 3.82 3.09 -10.88
#